data_AF-A0A3S0CR48-F1
#
_entry.id   AF-A0A3S0CR48-F1
#
_cell.length_a   1.000
_cell.length_b   1.000
_cell.length_c   1.000
_cell.angle_alpha   90.00
_cell.angle_beta   90.00
_cell.angle_gamma   90.00
#
_symmetry.space_group_name_H-M   'P 1'
#
loop_
_entity.id
_entity.type
_entity.pdbx_description
1 polymer ?
#
loop_
_entity_poly.entity_id
_entity_poly.type
_entity_poly.pdbx_seq_one_letter_code
_entity_poly.pdbx_strand_id
1 'polypeptide(L)' 'MKNIAMLWVIATTAVLVLLSVMASLNFPFNWVFYLTVIGQAMLIYTVYRVLTDDYDTKKTFDDFYEDHPIDSSNV' A
#
# COMPACT_ATOMS: atom_id res chain seq x y z
N MET A 1 -10.78 5.02 9.92
CA MET A 1 -10.74 6.11 8.92
C MET A 1 -10.81 5.50 7.52
N LYS A 2 -11.82 5.81 6.71
CA LYS A 2 -12.07 5.06 5.45
C LYS A 2 -11.12 5.55 4.34
N ASN A 3 -10.08 4.76 4.05
CA ASN A 3 -9.25 4.75 2.83
C ASN A 3 -7.98 5.63 2.72
N ILE A 4 -7.55 6.36 3.77
CA ILE A 4 -6.29 7.14 3.66
C ILE A 4 -5.08 6.22 3.52
N ALA A 5 -4.99 5.14 4.32
CA ALA A 5 -3.89 4.19 4.25
C ALA A 5 -3.79 3.51 2.87
N MET A 6 -4.93 3.12 2.29
CA MET A 6 -4.97 2.49 0.97
C MET A 6 -4.50 3.44 -0.15
N LEU A 7 -4.81 4.74 -0.03
CA LEU A 7 -4.33 5.75 -0.96
C LEU A 7 -2.79 5.82 -0.95
N TRP A 8 -2.17 5.81 0.23
CA TRP A 8 -0.70 5.82 0.36
C TRP A 8 -0.04 4.59 -0.28
N VAL A 9 -0.65 3.41 -0.12
CA VAL A 9 -0.17 2.18 -0.77
C VAL A 9 -0.25 2.29 -2.29
N ILE A 10 -1.38 2.76 -2.83
CA ILE A 10 -1.55 2.94 -4.28
C ILE A 10 -0.54 3.94 -4.82
N ALA A 11 -0.39 5.09 -4.16
CA ALA A 11 0.53 6.14 -4.58
C ALA A 11 1.98 5.64 -4.58
N THR A 12 2.41 4.97 -3.50
CA THR A 12 3.77 4.40 -3.40
C THR A 12 4.00 3.34 -4.48
N THR A 13 3.03 2.45 -4.71
CA THR A 13 3.11 1.42 -5.75
C THR A 13 3.27 2.04 -7.14
N ALA A 14 2.49 3.08 -7.46
CA ALA A 14 2.59 3.77 -8.74
C ALA A 14 3.98 4.39 -8.97
N VAL A 15 4.57 4.99 -7.94
CA VAL A 15 5.94 5.54 -7.99
C VAL A 15 6.98 4.45 -8.24
N LEU A 16 6.87 3.31 -7.54
CA LEU A 16 7.82 2.19 -7.71
C LEU A 16 7.70 1.54 -9.09
N VAL A 17 6.49 1.41 -9.63
CA VAL A 17 6.27 0.93 -11.00
C VAL A 17 6.87 1.90 -12.02
N LEU A 18 6.61 3.21 -11.86
CA LEU A 18 7.20 4.25 -12.73
C LEU A 18 8.73 4.18 -12.71
N LEU A 19 9.32 3.99 -11.53
CA LEU A 19 10.76 3.83 -11.37
C LEU A 19 11.28 2.63 -12.14
N SER A 20 10.61 1.47 -12.03
CA SER A 20 10.98 0.27 -12.76
C SER A 20 10.94 0.49 -14.28
N VAL A 21 9.94 1.24 -14.77
CA VAL A 21 9.84 1.61 -16.19
C VAL A 21 10.99 2.55 -16.58
N MET A 22 11.26 3.60 -15.81
CA MET A 22 12.37 4.53 -16.07
C MET A 22 13.73 3.83 -16.12
N ALA A 23 13.97 2.91 -15.18
CA ALA A 23 15.18 2.10 -15.15
C ALA A 23 15.27 1.18 -16.39
N SER A 24 14.16 0.56 -16.79
CA SER A 24 14.10 -0.32 -17.97
C SER A 24 14.32 0.42 -19.30
N LEU A 25 13.94 1.70 -19.36
CA LEU A 25 14.10 2.56 -20.53
C LEU A 25 15.43 3.34 -20.56
N ASN A 26 16.38 3.01 -19.67
CA ASN A 26 17.67 3.68 -19.55
C ASN A 26 17.57 5.20 -19.35
N PHE A 27 16.63 5.65 -18.52
CA PHE A 27 16.59 7.06 -18.11
C PHE A 27 17.87 7.44 -17.35
N PRO A 28 18.24 8.73 -17.33
CA PRO A 28 19.45 9.19 -16.64
C PRO A 28 19.48 8.75 -15.18
N PHE A 29 20.62 8.17 -14.76
CA PHE A 29 20.79 7.59 -13.43
C PHE A 29 20.43 8.57 -12.30
N ASN A 30 20.76 9.86 -12.43
CA ASN A 30 20.45 10.87 -11.42
C ASN A 30 18.95 10.89 -11.07
N TRP A 31 18.08 10.85 -12.09
CA TRP A 31 16.63 10.86 -11.88
C TRP A 31 16.15 9.57 -11.22
N VAL A 32 16.63 8.42 -11.72
CA VAL A 32 16.29 7.11 -11.15
C VAL A 32 16.74 7.01 -9.69
N PHE A 33 17.95 7.51 -9.37
CA PHE A 33 18.50 7.51 -8.03
C PHE A 33 17.66 8.33 -7.05
N TYR A 34 17.39 9.61 -7.35
CA TYR A 34 16.58 10.45 -6.46
C TYR A 34 15.17 9.89 -6.29
N LEU A 35 14.55 9.40 -7.37
CA LEU A 35 13.22 8.79 -7.28
C LEU A 35 13.25 7.49 -6.45
N THR A 36 14.35 6.74 -6.48
CA THR A 36 14.54 5.53 -5.65
C THR A 36 14.53 5.89 -4.17
N VAL A 37 15.34 6.88 -3.79
CA VAL A 37 15.41 7.33 -2.38
C VAL A 37 14.04 7.81 -1.91
N ILE A 38 13.33 8.59 -2.72
CA ILE A 38 11.96 9.05 -2.42
C ILE A 38 10.99 7.86 -2.31
N GLY A 39 11.02 6.93 -3.26
CA GLY A 39 10.15 5.76 -3.26
C GLY A 39 10.35 4.87 -2.03
N GLN A 40 11.59 4.67 -1.58
CA GLN A 40 11.88 3.95 -0.35
C GLN A 40 11.39 4.70 0.89
N ALA A 41 11.56 6.02 0.96
CA ALA A 41 11.02 6.82 2.04
C ALA A 41 9.48 6.75 2.11
N MET A 42 8.81 6.80 0.95
CA MET A 42 7.36 6.61 0.85
C MET A 42 6.90 5.23 1.30
N LEU A 43 7.66 4.17 0.98
CA LEU A 43 7.37 2.82 1.43
C LEU A 43 7.46 2.70 2.96
N ILE A 44 8.54 3.20 3.56
CA ILE A 44 8.69 3.22 5.02
C ILE A 44 7.53 3.98 5.67
N TYR A 45 7.20 5.15 5.13
CA TYR A 45 6.09 5.96 5.63
C TYR A 45 4.75 5.25 5.53
N THR A 46 4.50 4.57 4.40
CA THR A 46 3.27 3.81 4.18
C THR A 46 3.15 2.65 5.15
N VAL A 47 4.22 1.89 5.36
CA VAL A 47 4.26 0.78 6.33
C VAL A 47 3.99 1.29 7.74
N TYR A 48 4.70 2.34 8.16
CA TYR A 48 4.47 2.97 9.46
C TYR A 48 2.99 3.36 9.61
N ARG A 49 2.44 4.05 8.61
CA ARG A 49 1.07 4.55 8.66
C ARG A 49 0.03 3.44 8.74
N VAL A 50 0.22 2.35 7.99
CA VAL A 50 -0.68 1.18 8.02
C VAL A 50 -0.61 0.49 9.39
N LEU A 51 0.59 0.32 9.95
CA LEU A 51 0.77 -0.35 11.24
C LEU A 51 0.27 0.49 12.43
N THR A 52 0.30 1.81 12.33
CA THR A 52 -0.21 2.72 13.37
C THR A 52 -1.64 3.21 13.10
N ASP A 53 -2.29 2.73 12.04
CA ASP A 53 -3.66 3.12 11.76
C ASP A 53 -4.58 2.50 12.83
N ASP A 54 -5.42 3.34 13.44
CA ASP A 54 -6.40 2.89 14.43
C ASP A 54 -7.59 2.28 13.68
N TYR A 55 -7.39 1.03 13.27
CA TYR A 55 -8.36 0.24 12.54
C TYR A 55 -9.09 -0.67 13.52
N ASP A 56 -10.33 -0.31 13.83
CA ASP A 56 -11.25 -1.14 14.57
C ASP A 56 -12.14 -1.92 13.59
N THR A 57 -12.17 -3.25 13.73
CA THR A 57 -13.03 -4.13 12.95
C THR A 57 -13.87 -5.00 13.86
N LYS A 58 -15.14 -5.17 13.48
CA LYS A 58 -16.05 -6.10 14.15
C LYS A 58 -15.81 -7.56 13.73
N LYS A 59 -14.84 -7.79 12.83
CA LYS A 59 -14.52 -9.10 12.27
C LYS A 59 -13.61 -9.88 13.20
N THR A 60 -13.97 -11.14 13.40
CA THR A 60 -13.26 -12.11 14.22
C THR A 60 -12.51 -13.08 13.31
N PHE A 61 -11.57 -13.85 13.86
CA PHE A 61 -10.89 -14.90 13.09
C PHE A 61 -11.87 -15.96 12.55
N ASP A 62 -13.04 -16.10 13.16
CA ASP A 62 -14.11 -17.01 12.72
C ASP A 62 -14.78 -16.53 11.43
N ASP A 63 -14.66 -15.25 11.07
CA ASP A 63 -15.08 -14.67 9.78
C ASP A 63 -14.04 -14.86 8.65
N PHE A 64 -13.04 -15.73 8.85
CA PHE A 64 -12.05 -16.18 7.86
C PHE A 64 -11.53 -15.14 6.84
N TYR A 65 -10.74 -14.14 7.26
CA TYR A 65 -10.14 -13.11 6.37
C TYR A 65 -11.13 -12.48 5.35
N GLU A 66 -12.44 -12.54 5.59
CA GLU A 66 -13.41 -12.01 4.63
C GLU A 66 -13.50 -10.49 4.72
N ASP A 67 -13.28 -9.82 3.59
CA ASP A 67 -13.37 -8.37 3.47
C ASP A 67 -14.81 -7.83 3.60
N HIS A 68 -15.83 -8.71 3.53
CA HIS A 68 -17.24 -8.37 3.74
C HIS A 68 -17.95 -9.43 4.61
N PRO A 69 -19.03 -9.09 5.34
CA PRO A 69 -19.76 -10.10 6.08
C PRO A 69 -20.47 -11.06 5.13
N ILE A 70 -20.08 -12.34 5.15
CA ILE A 70 -20.94 -13.41 4.66
C ILE A 70 -22.00 -13.65 5.73
N ASP A 71 -23.26 -13.55 5.32
CA ASP A 71 -24.39 -13.85 6.19
C ASP A 71 -24.40 -15.36 6.48
N SER A 72 -24.10 -15.72 7.72
CA SER A 72 -24.10 -17.11 8.20
C SER A 72 -25.51 -17.69 8.38
N SER A 73 -26.57 -16.95 8.02
CA SER A 73 -27.97 -17.38 8.16
C SER A 73 -28.45 -18.42 7.13
N ASN A 74 -27.60 -18.80 6.16
CA ASN A 74 -27.97 -19.72 5.07
C ASN A 74 -27.21 -21.07 5.08
N VAL A 75 -26.75 -21.55 6.23
CA VAL A 75 -26.20 -22.91 6.40
C VAL A 75 -27.13 -23.76 7.27
#